data_AF-A0A6J6Y9K9-F1
#
_entry.id   AF-A0A6J6Y9K9-F1
#
_cell.length_a   1.000
_cell.length_b   1.000
_cell.length_c   1.000
_cell.angle_alpha   90.00
_cell.angle_beta   90.00
_cell.angle_gamma   90.00
#
_symmetry.space_group_name_H-M   'P 1'
#
loop_
_entity.id
_entity.type
_entity.pdbx_description
1 polymer ?
#
loop_
_entity_poly.entity_id
_entity_poly.type
_entity_poly.pdbx_seq_one_letter_code
_entity_poly.pdbx_strand_id
1 'polypeptide(L)'
;MKEKEMANEMTSETIDSTQEHESIWKATAQVLRSQVSEAVWFSTFNDAIAVADDKMSLRLRVPNSFVRDRILTRYMSLVRDALDEIGAADRQLLVDIQTATANDVLEQLTIEKPTSLSEPIVVERKSESTYQVVKQKVRADKGAAIGLNPRYTFETFVKGASNQFSLAAAMRVAETPGRSYNPLFIYGSAGLGKTHLLHAIGYYVHEHYPDLEVRYISTETFLNEYVDGIRNNTMTAFKRKYREVDVLLIDDIQFMQGKEGLQEEFFHTFNSLHGANKQIIISSDRVPDAIPTLEDRLRGRFRWGLITDVQPPDMETRLAILRNKAERDGTDISSDVLEFIASNVTSNIRELEGALIRVTAYASLNRITVDVDLAKNLLSELLTKNAVKPRTNEQLLKEIADFVGFSVEDIKGKSRQRPLVTARQTAMYVVRELTDLSYPAIARLFGGRDHTTVIHAVEKTNRVIKEKKQVYEQVTELVKKFKTS
;
A
#
# COMPACT_ATOMS: atom_id res chain seq x y z
N MET A 1 24.01 -1.82 45.56
CA MET A 1 24.64 -0.50 45.38
C MET A 1 25.56 -0.50 44.16
N LYS A 2 26.51 -1.45 44.03
CA LYS A 2 27.38 -1.61 42.85
C LYS A 2 26.68 -1.77 41.49
N GLU A 3 25.53 -2.44 41.41
CA GLU A 3 24.79 -2.59 40.13
C GLU A 3 24.09 -1.30 39.67
N LYS A 4 23.72 -0.41 40.60
CA LYS A 4 23.14 0.90 40.26
C LYS A 4 24.21 1.90 39.85
N GLU A 5 25.43 1.79 40.37
CA GLU A 5 26.57 2.61 39.96
C GLU A 5 27.07 2.20 38.56
N MET A 6 27.20 0.90 38.27
CA MET A 6 27.55 0.41 36.92
C MET A 6 26.52 0.80 35.85
N ALA A 7 25.22 0.75 36.17
CA ALA A 7 24.17 1.14 35.23
C ALA A 7 24.20 2.65 34.91
N ASN A 8 24.57 3.48 35.88
CA ASN A 8 24.66 4.93 35.69
C ASN A 8 25.91 5.35 34.89
N GLU A 9 27.03 4.65 35.07
CA GLU A 9 28.26 4.85 34.27
C GLU A 9 28.04 4.44 32.80
N MET A 10 27.41 3.30 32.53
CA MET A 10 27.12 2.85 31.16
C MET A 10 26.17 3.79 30.39
N THR A 11 25.18 4.39 31.07
CA THR A 11 24.29 5.39 30.45
C THR A 11 24.98 6.73 30.22
N SER A 12 25.94 7.11 31.08
CA SER A 12 26.71 8.34 30.90
C SER A 12 27.68 8.22 29.72
N GLU A 13 28.35 7.08 29.55
CA GLU A 13 29.30 6.85 28.44
C GLU A 13 28.62 6.75 27.07
N THR A 14 27.40 6.23 27.00
CA THR A 14 26.64 6.12 25.73
C THR A 14 26.04 7.45 25.27
N ILE A 15 25.66 8.34 26.20
CA ILE A 15 25.16 9.68 25.86
C ILE A 15 26.31 10.57 25.38
N ASP A 16 27.48 10.47 26.02
CA ASP A 16 28.67 11.25 25.65
C ASP A 16 29.22 10.84 24.27
N SER A 17 29.26 9.52 23.97
CA SER A 17 29.68 9.04 22.65
C SER A 17 28.71 9.45 21.54
N THR A 18 27.39 9.39 21.77
CA THR A 18 26.38 9.79 20.78
C THR A 18 26.54 11.24 20.34
N GLN A 19 26.78 12.16 21.30
CA GLN A 19 26.99 13.58 21.02
C GLN A 19 28.31 13.84 20.25
N GLU A 20 29.34 13.04 20.53
CA GLU A 20 30.62 13.10 19.81
C GLU A 20 30.47 12.69 18.33
N HIS A 21 29.78 11.58 18.05
CA HIS A 21 29.55 11.09 16.68
C HIS A 21 28.64 12.02 15.85
N GLU A 22 27.62 12.60 16.47
CA GLU A 22 26.74 13.57 15.81
C GLU A 22 27.49 14.86 15.46
N SER A 23 28.37 15.33 16.35
CA SER A 23 29.19 16.53 16.12
C SER A 23 30.19 16.32 14.97
N ILE A 24 30.83 15.15 14.92
CA ILE A 24 31.78 14.79 13.85
C ILE A 24 31.07 14.69 12.49
N TRP A 25 29.90 14.05 12.44
CA TRP A 25 29.14 13.99 11.20
C TRP A 25 28.63 15.37 10.77
N LYS A 26 28.19 16.22 11.70
CA LYS A 26 27.75 17.59 11.38
C LYS A 26 28.88 18.43 10.76
N ALA A 27 30.11 18.28 11.25
CA ALA A 27 31.29 18.92 10.66
C ALA A 27 31.62 18.34 9.27
N THR A 28 31.61 17.00 9.14
CA THR A 28 31.83 16.30 7.86
C THR A 28 30.79 16.70 6.81
N ALA A 29 29.52 16.79 7.22
CA ALA A 29 28.38 17.20 6.43
C ALA A 29 28.53 18.63 5.87
N GLN A 30 29.10 19.56 6.66
CA GLN A 30 29.36 20.92 6.19
C GLN A 30 30.42 20.95 5.09
N VAL A 31 31.50 20.18 5.24
CA VAL A 31 32.55 20.04 4.22
C VAL A 31 31.97 19.42 2.95
N LEU A 32 31.25 18.30 3.07
CA LEU A 32 30.61 17.61 1.94
C LEU A 32 29.63 18.52 1.18
N ARG A 33 28.85 19.36 1.89
CA ARG A 33 27.89 20.29 1.27
C ARG A 33 28.56 21.33 0.37
N SER A 34 29.81 21.69 0.64
CA SER A 34 30.58 22.62 -0.20
C SER A 34 31.19 21.96 -1.45
N GLN A 35 31.34 20.63 -1.43
CA GLN A 35 32.02 19.85 -2.48
C GLN A 35 31.05 19.14 -3.43
N VAL A 36 29.75 19.09 -3.12
CA VAL A 36 28.72 18.47 -3.96
C VAL A 36 27.67 19.49 -4.42
N SER A 37 27.04 19.23 -5.57
CA SER A 37 25.91 20.05 -6.00
C SER A 37 24.71 19.88 -5.07
N GLU A 38 23.85 20.90 -5.03
CA GLU A 38 22.65 20.91 -4.17
C GLU A 38 21.73 19.69 -4.45
N ALA A 39 21.64 19.25 -5.70
CA ALA A 39 20.91 18.04 -6.09
C ALA A 39 21.54 16.74 -5.54
N VAL A 40 22.88 16.65 -5.47
CA VAL A 40 23.57 15.49 -4.89
C VAL A 40 23.43 15.49 -3.37
N TRP A 41 23.51 16.66 -2.74
CA TRP A 41 23.29 16.84 -1.31
C TRP A 41 21.93 16.30 -0.87
N PHE A 42 20.84 16.81 -1.48
CA PHE A 42 19.48 16.41 -1.14
C PHE A 42 19.18 14.94 -1.45
N SER A 43 19.77 14.38 -2.51
CA SER A 43 19.51 12.99 -2.90
C SER A 43 20.39 11.94 -2.21
N THR A 44 21.43 12.34 -1.47
CA THR A 44 22.44 11.39 -0.95
C THR A 44 22.83 11.62 0.51
N PHE A 45 22.97 12.87 0.96
CA PHE A 45 23.57 13.17 2.28
C PHE A 45 22.62 13.84 3.27
N ASN A 46 21.54 14.48 2.79
CA ASN A 46 20.65 15.28 3.65
C ASN A 46 20.00 14.48 4.79
N ASP A 47 19.64 13.22 4.52
CA ASP A 47 18.92 12.37 5.48
C ASP A 47 19.86 11.31 6.11
N ALA A 48 21.18 11.48 5.98
CA ALA A 48 22.15 10.61 6.63
C ALA A 48 22.38 11.08 8.07
N ILE A 49 22.20 10.17 9.02
CA ILE A 49 22.30 10.46 10.46
C ILE A 49 23.41 9.60 11.05
N ALA A 50 24.33 10.19 11.81
CA ALA A 50 25.31 9.43 12.56
C ALA A 50 24.68 8.79 13.79
N VAL A 51 25.02 7.53 14.03
CA VAL A 51 24.56 6.77 15.19
C VAL A 51 25.77 6.38 16.01
N ALA A 52 25.59 6.42 17.33
CA ALA A 52 26.62 6.02 18.27
C ALA A 52 27.09 4.59 17.99
N ASP A 53 28.41 4.42 17.93
CA ASP A 53 29.08 3.14 17.77
C ASP A 53 30.34 3.13 18.65
N ASP A 54 31.29 2.22 18.37
CA ASP A 54 32.59 2.25 19.02
C ASP A 54 33.44 3.50 18.66
N LYS A 55 34.45 3.80 19.48
CA LYS A 55 35.34 4.97 19.27
C LYS A 55 36.18 4.91 17.99
N MET A 56 36.18 3.77 17.28
CA MET A 56 37.00 3.50 16.11
C MET A 56 36.20 3.50 14.80
N SER A 57 34.88 3.67 14.86
CA SER A 57 34.00 3.67 13.69
C SER A 57 32.98 4.82 13.73
N LEU A 58 32.57 5.26 12.54
CA LEU A 58 31.48 6.21 12.35
C LEU A 58 30.38 5.50 11.58
N ARG A 59 29.27 5.22 12.24
CA ARG A 59 28.12 4.56 11.63
C ARG A 59 27.10 5.58 11.14
N LEU A 60 26.82 5.58 9.83
CA LEU A 60 25.78 6.39 9.22
C LEU A 60 24.55 5.54 8.93
N ARG A 61 23.40 5.94 9.48
CA ARG A 61 22.09 5.44 9.03
C ARG A 61 21.60 6.29 7.88
N VAL A 62 21.20 5.61 6.80
CA VAL A 62 20.68 6.23 5.57
C VAL A 62 19.29 5.69 5.23
N PRO A 63 18.45 6.47 4.54
CA PRO A 63 17.02 6.16 4.41
C PRO A 63 16.72 4.91 3.57
N ASN A 64 17.63 4.47 2.70
CA ASN A 64 17.46 3.29 1.86
C ASN A 64 18.80 2.71 1.36
N SER A 65 18.76 1.49 0.84
CA SER A 65 19.92 0.78 0.28
C SER A 65 20.59 1.51 -0.87
N PHE A 66 19.85 2.27 -1.68
CA PHE A 66 20.42 3.01 -2.81
C PHE A 66 21.31 4.16 -2.35
N VAL A 67 20.89 4.92 -1.33
CA VAL A 67 21.74 5.96 -0.73
C VAL A 67 22.99 5.32 -0.12
N ARG A 68 22.85 4.19 0.59
CA ARG A 68 23.98 3.42 1.11
C ARG A 68 24.95 3.04 0.00
N ASP A 69 24.45 2.38 -1.04
CA ASP A 69 25.27 1.86 -2.13
C ASP A 69 25.91 3.01 -2.93
N ARG A 70 25.21 4.14 -3.08
CA ARG A 70 25.73 5.34 -3.76
C ARG A 70 26.84 6.02 -2.96
N ILE A 71 26.73 6.07 -1.63
CA ILE A 71 27.81 6.53 -0.75
C ILE A 71 28.99 5.57 -0.87
N LEU A 72 28.79 4.26 -0.68
CA LEU A 72 29.86 3.26 -0.68
C LEU A 72 30.57 3.10 -2.03
N THR A 73 29.88 3.29 -3.16
CA THR A 73 30.46 3.07 -4.49
C THR A 73 31.00 4.33 -5.15
N ARG A 74 30.29 5.47 -5.02
CA ARG A 74 30.58 6.67 -5.82
C ARG A 74 31.16 7.82 -5.01
N TYR A 75 30.77 7.95 -3.75
CA TYR A 75 31.17 9.09 -2.92
C TYR A 75 32.02 8.69 -1.71
N MET A 76 32.44 7.43 -1.64
CA MET A 76 33.20 6.90 -0.51
C MET A 76 34.54 7.60 -0.33
N SER A 77 35.21 7.93 -1.44
CA SER A 77 36.44 8.73 -1.40
C SER A 77 36.18 10.13 -0.86
N LEU A 78 35.13 10.79 -1.37
CA LEU A 78 34.76 12.15 -0.95
C LEU A 78 34.43 12.22 0.55
N VAL A 79 33.74 11.22 1.08
CA VAL A 79 33.42 11.15 2.53
C VAL A 79 34.68 10.92 3.36
N ARG A 80 35.65 10.14 2.88
CA ARG A 80 36.95 9.96 3.56
C ARG A 80 37.77 11.24 3.54
N ASP A 81 37.86 11.91 2.39
CA ASP A 81 38.59 13.16 2.26
C ASP A 81 38.01 14.23 3.20
N ALA A 82 36.67 14.29 3.34
CA ALA A 82 35.99 15.17 4.28
C ALA A 82 36.21 14.80 5.76
N LEU A 83 36.39 13.51 6.08
CA LEU A 83 36.73 13.04 7.43
C LEU A 83 38.20 13.34 7.78
N ASP A 84 39.10 13.23 6.80
CA ASP A 84 40.51 13.57 6.95
C ASP A 84 40.70 15.07 7.22
N GLU A 85 39.94 15.91 6.52
CA GLU A 85 39.98 17.38 6.66
C GLU A 85 39.57 17.86 8.07
N ILE A 86 38.71 17.11 8.76
CA ILE A 86 38.30 17.40 10.14
C ILE A 86 39.11 16.65 11.21
N GLY A 87 40.17 15.93 10.81
CA GLY A 87 41.07 15.22 11.72
C GLY A 87 40.54 13.89 12.28
N ALA A 88 39.55 13.27 11.61
CA ALA A 88 38.92 12.00 12.01
C ALA A 88 39.28 10.84 11.06
N ALA A 89 40.48 10.87 10.48
CA ALA A 89 40.99 9.95 9.47
C ALA A 89 41.11 8.47 9.95
N ASP A 90 41.17 8.28 11.27
CA ASP A 90 41.34 6.99 11.93
C ASP A 90 40.02 6.21 12.09
N ARG A 91 38.87 6.82 11.77
CA ARG A 91 37.55 6.19 11.92
C ARG A 91 37.12 5.39 10.70
N GLN A 92 36.68 4.15 10.91
CA GLN A 92 36.07 3.33 9.85
C GLN A 92 34.61 3.73 9.59
N LEU A 93 34.26 4.06 8.35
CA LEU A 93 32.89 4.39 7.98
C LEU A 93 32.05 3.11 7.76
N LEU A 94 30.97 2.97 8.53
CA LEU A 94 29.94 1.94 8.33
C LEU A 94 28.64 2.62 7.90
N VAL A 95 27.97 2.10 6.86
CA VAL A 95 26.72 2.71 6.36
C VAL A 95 25.61 1.66 6.40
N ASP A 96 24.65 1.87 7.28
CA ASP A 96 23.51 0.98 7.54
C ASP A 96 22.19 1.61 7.07
N ILE A 97 21.20 0.79 6.72
CA ILE A 97 19.88 1.27 6.30
C ILE A 97 19.02 1.48 7.54
N GLN A 98 18.24 2.56 7.58
CA GLN A 98 17.26 2.79 8.62
C GLN A 98 16.12 1.75 8.54
N THR A 99 16.26 0.67 9.30
CA THR A 99 15.16 -0.29 9.53
C THR A 99 14.30 0.26 10.66
N ALA A 100 13.12 0.80 10.34
CA ALA A 100 12.15 1.16 11.37
C ALA A 100 11.64 -0.13 12.03
N THR A 101 11.97 -0.34 13.30
CA THR A 101 11.27 -1.34 14.12
C THR A 101 10.09 -0.70 14.81
N ALA A 102 9.02 -1.47 15.03
CA ALA A 102 7.75 -1.00 15.58
C ALA A 102 7.87 -0.31 16.97
N ASN A 103 9.00 -0.48 17.67
CA ASN A 103 9.25 0.13 18.97
C ASN A 103 9.73 1.58 18.88
N ASP A 104 10.45 1.96 17.82
CA ASP A 104 11.03 3.32 17.69
C ASP A 104 9.94 4.39 17.45
N VAL A 105 8.80 3.98 16.90
CA VAL A 105 7.63 4.85 16.66
C VAL A 105 6.82 5.07 17.95
N LEU A 106 6.89 4.14 18.90
CA LEU A 106 6.14 4.23 20.16
C LEU A 106 6.80 5.21 21.14
N GLU A 107 8.12 5.31 21.11
CA GLU A 107 8.91 6.15 22.01
C GLU A 107 8.85 7.65 21.63
N GLN A 108 8.70 7.95 20.33
CA GLN A 108 8.50 9.33 19.83
C GLN A 108 7.09 9.90 20.06
N LEU A 109 6.13 9.07 20.52
CA LEU A 109 4.76 9.50 20.82
C LEU A 109 4.55 9.80 22.32
N THR A 110 5.59 9.69 23.15
CA THR A 110 5.55 10.01 24.58
C THR A 110 6.63 11.02 24.92
N ILE A 111 6.25 12.13 25.57
CA ILE A 111 7.01 13.36 25.90
C ILE A 111 6.77 14.44 24.82
N GLU A 112 5.99 15.51 25.02
CA GLU A 112 5.91 16.44 26.15
C GLU A 112 4.47 16.85 26.53
N LYS A 113 4.22 17.00 27.84
CA LYS A 113 3.11 17.81 28.38
C LYS A 113 3.55 19.28 28.42
N PRO A 114 2.75 20.24 27.93
CA PRO A 114 2.94 21.63 28.32
C PRO A 114 2.21 21.93 29.63
N THR A 115 3.02 22.31 30.61
CA THR A 115 2.62 22.87 31.90
C THR A 115 2.10 24.31 31.73
N SER A 116 1.04 24.61 32.49
CA SER A 116 0.42 25.90 32.85
C SER A 116 0.99 27.22 32.32
N LEU A 117 0.12 28.04 31.74
CA LEU A 117 0.08 29.48 31.98
C LEU A 117 -1.37 29.93 32.26
N SER A 118 -1.58 30.26 33.52
CA SER A 118 -2.69 31.00 34.10
C SER A 118 -2.52 32.50 33.84
N GLU A 119 -3.49 33.14 33.18
CA GLU A 119 -4.26 34.29 33.73
C GLU A 119 -5.32 34.78 32.71
N PRO A 120 -6.42 35.41 33.17
CA PRO A 120 -7.69 35.43 32.46
C PRO A 120 -7.90 36.69 31.63
N ILE A 121 -8.44 36.54 30.42
CA ILE A 121 -9.10 37.65 29.71
C ILE A 121 -10.61 37.44 29.87
N VAL A 122 -11.20 38.26 30.73
CA VAL A 122 -12.64 38.44 30.88
C VAL A 122 -13.15 39.25 29.69
N VAL A 123 -14.09 38.69 28.91
CA VAL A 123 -15.08 39.49 28.17
C VAL A 123 -16.44 38.79 28.22
N GLU A 124 -17.43 39.56 28.67
CA GLU A 124 -18.78 39.17 29.05
C GLU A 124 -19.62 38.55 27.93
N ARG A 125 -20.50 37.62 28.35
CA ARG A 125 -21.67 37.19 27.58
C ARG A 125 -22.69 38.32 27.49
N LYS A 126 -23.15 38.62 26.27
CA LYS A 126 -24.55 38.97 26.03
C LYS A 126 -25.09 38.18 24.83
N SER A 127 -26.12 37.40 25.12
CA SER A 127 -27.05 36.78 24.20
C SER A 127 -27.87 37.85 23.47
N GLU A 128 -28.00 37.73 22.14
CA GLU A 128 -29.27 37.55 21.43
C GLU A 128 -29.08 37.59 19.91
N SER A 129 -29.54 36.50 19.27
CA SER A 129 -30.25 36.44 17.99
C SER A 129 -30.10 37.63 17.02
N THR A 130 -29.42 37.42 15.89
CA THR A 130 -30.02 37.63 14.56
C THR A 130 -29.23 36.82 13.52
N TYR A 131 -29.88 35.84 12.88
CA TYR A 131 -29.35 35.16 11.70
C TYR A 131 -29.18 36.17 10.56
N GLN A 132 -27.94 36.45 10.16
CA GLN A 132 -27.65 37.05 8.86
C GLN A 132 -26.85 36.07 8.01
N VAL A 133 -27.54 35.58 6.98
CA VAL A 133 -27.04 34.81 5.86
C VAL A 133 -25.98 35.64 5.13
N VAL A 134 -24.71 35.42 5.43
CA VAL A 134 -23.63 35.90 4.55
C VAL A 134 -23.46 34.86 3.44
N LYS A 135 -24.13 35.14 2.31
CA LYS A 135 -23.81 34.54 1.02
C LYS A 135 -22.34 34.84 0.70
N GLN A 136 -21.43 33.95 1.07
CA GLN A 136 -20.11 33.94 0.47
C GLN A 136 -20.28 33.51 -0.99
N LYS A 137 -20.25 34.51 -1.88
CA LYS A 137 -19.94 34.34 -3.29
C LYS A 137 -18.65 33.52 -3.38
N VAL A 138 -18.79 32.24 -3.73
CA VAL A 138 -17.70 31.41 -4.19
C VAL A 138 -17.06 32.18 -5.34
N ARG A 139 -15.84 32.69 -5.12
CA ARG A 139 -15.00 33.25 -6.16
C ARG A 139 -14.65 32.09 -7.08
N ALA A 140 -15.38 31.99 -8.20
CA ALA A 140 -14.92 31.27 -9.35
C ALA A 140 -13.64 31.93 -9.88
N ASP A 141 -12.77 31.08 -10.40
CA ASP A 141 -11.51 31.36 -11.11
C ASP A 141 -10.25 31.61 -10.27
N LYS A 142 -9.53 30.50 -10.01
CA LYS A 142 -8.06 30.36 -10.03
C LYS A 142 -7.69 28.86 -9.98
N GLY A 143 -7.13 28.34 -11.07
CA GLY A 143 -6.57 26.97 -11.19
C GLY A 143 -7.58 25.85 -10.99
N ALA A 144 -8.50 25.65 -11.94
CA ALA A 144 -9.57 24.66 -11.80
C ALA A 144 -9.02 23.28 -11.38
N ALA A 145 -9.58 22.74 -10.30
CA ALA A 145 -9.51 21.34 -9.90
C ALA A 145 -10.13 20.43 -10.98
N ILE A 146 -9.58 20.46 -12.20
CA ILE A 146 -10.14 19.79 -13.37
C ILE A 146 -10.04 18.29 -13.13
N GLY A 147 -11.20 17.65 -12.99
CA GLY A 147 -11.32 16.21 -12.84
C GLY A 147 -11.26 15.69 -11.40
N LEU A 148 -11.13 16.53 -10.37
CA LEU A 148 -11.19 16.07 -8.98
C LEU A 148 -12.63 15.99 -8.46
N ASN A 149 -12.95 14.91 -7.74
CA ASN A 149 -14.25 14.76 -7.09
C ASN A 149 -14.19 15.22 -5.63
N PRO A 150 -14.93 16.28 -5.23
CA PRO A 150 -14.87 16.83 -3.86
C PRO A 150 -15.42 15.88 -2.79
N ARG A 151 -16.04 14.76 -3.16
CA ARG A 151 -16.50 13.73 -2.22
C ARG A 151 -15.39 12.79 -1.75
N TYR A 152 -14.26 12.76 -2.47
CA TYR A 152 -13.14 11.87 -2.22
C TYR A 152 -12.00 12.65 -1.59
N THR A 153 -12.01 12.73 -0.26
CA THR A 153 -11.01 13.43 0.56
C THR A 153 -10.42 12.46 1.59
N PHE A 154 -9.35 12.85 2.29
CA PHE A 154 -8.77 11.99 3.32
C PHE A 154 -9.72 11.80 4.50
N GLU A 155 -10.52 12.81 4.83
CA GLU A 155 -11.49 12.81 5.94
C GLU A 155 -12.63 11.81 5.70
N THR A 156 -13.02 11.62 4.43
CA THR A 156 -14.06 10.65 4.06
C THR A 156 -13.52 9.25 3.81
N PHE A 157 -12.20 9.05 3.90
CA PHE A 157 -11.56 7.75 3.72
C PHE A 157 -11.44 7.02 5.06
N VAL A 158 -12.17 5.92 5.21
CA VAL A 158 -12.15 5.14 6.46
C VAL A 158 -10.88 4.31 6.55
N LYS A 159 -10.04 4.64 7.54
CA LYS A 159 -8.82 3.91 7.87
C LYS A 159 -9.14 2.55 8.47
N GLY A 160 -8.44 1.52 8.00
CA GLY A 160 -8.47 0.16 8.56
C GLY A 160 -7.11 -0.52 8.39
N ALA A 161 -6.92 -1.69 9.01
CA ALA A 161 -5.66 -2.43 8.92
C ALA A 161 -5.28 -2.76 7.47
N SER A 162 -6.27 -2.99 6.60
CA SER A 162 -6.09 -3.36 5.19
C SER A 162 -5.65 -2.20 4.27
N ASN A 163 -5.71 -0.95 4.75
CA ASN A 163 -5.44 0.25 3.96
C ASN A 163 -4.56 1.29 4.65
N GLN A 164 -4.21 1.08 5.92
CA GLN A 164 -3.46 2.04 6.74
C GLN A 164 -2.13 2.46 6.13
N PHE A 165 -1.37 1.51 5.56
CA PHE A 165 -0.07 1.83 4.95
C PHE A 165 -0.23 2.67 3.68
N SER A 166 -1.15 2.28 2.80
CA SER A 166 -1.49 3.06 1.60
C SER A 166 -2.00 4.47 1.92
N LEU A 167 -2.84 4.60 2.94
CA LEU A 167 -3.33 5.90 3.41
C LEU A 167 -2.18 6.78 3.92
N ALA A 168 -1.29 6.23 4.77
CA ALA A 168 -0.15 6.98 5.28
C ALA A 168 0.82 7.42 4.17
N ALA A 169 1.08 6.54 3.20
CA ALA A 169 1.87 6.86 2.02
C ALA A 169 1.23 7.99 1.18
N ALA A 170 -0.09 7.91 0.95
CA ALA A 170 -0.84 8.92 0.23
C ALA A 170 -0.79 10.29 0.94
N MET A 171 -0.99 10.31 2.27
CA MET A 171 -0.89 11.54 3.06
C MET A 171 0.52 12.13 2.98
N ARG A 172 1.57 11.31 3.13
CA ARG A 172 2.96 11.79 3.06
C ARG A 172 3.32 12.43 1.71
N VAL A 173 2.81 11.85 0.62
CA VAL A 173 2.97 12.39 -0.73
C VAL A 173 2.19 13.69 -0.92
N ALA A 174 0.97 13.78 -0.36
CA ALA A 174 0.16 14.98 -0.42
C ALA A 174 0.77 16.15 0.39
N GLU A 175 1.36 15.85 1.55
CA GLU A 175 2.04 16.82 2.41
C GLU A 175 3.35 17.33 1.82
N THR A 176 4.08 16.50 1.06
CA THR A 176 5.38 16.88 0.48
C THR A 176 5.51 16.45 -1.00
N PRO A 177 4.71 17.02 -1.91
CA PRO A 177 4.69 16.62 -3.32
C PRO A 177 6.05 16.77 -3.98
N GLY A 178 6.49 15.75 -4.71
CA GLY A 178 7.72 15.73 -5.47
C GLY A 178 8.98 15.41 -4.64
N ARG A 179 8.86 15.42 -3.30
CA ARG A 179 9.98 15.15 -2.38
C ARG A 179 9.95 13.72 -1.83
N SER A 180 8.78 13.27 -1.39
CA SER A 180 8.61 11.92 -0.83
C SER A 180 7.99 10.98 -1.86
N TYR A 181 8.51 9.76 -1.96
CA TYR A 181 7.91 8.65 -2.71
C TYR A 181 7.43 9.02 -4.13
N ASN A 182 8.38 9.27 -5.04
CA ASN A 182 8.07 9.63 -6.42
C ASN A 182 8.59 8.59 -7.42
N PRO A 183 7.71 7.83 -8.09
CA PRO A 183 6.26 7.85 -8.01
C PRO A 183 5.73 7.13 -6.77
N LEU A 184 4.46 7.39 -6.44
CA LEU A 184 3.66 6.54 -5.58
C LEU A 184 2.81 5.62 -6.45
N PHE A 185 2.95 4.31 -6.28
CA PHE A 185 2.17 3.30 -7.01
C PHE A 185 1.24 2.57 -6.05
N ILE A 186 -0.06 2.81 -6.18
CA ILE A 186 -1.11 2.22 -5.34
C ILE A 186 -1.79 1.11 -6.14
N TYR A 187 -1.80 -0.12 -5.64
CA TYR A 187 -2.49 -1.22 -6.30
C TYR A 187 -3.48 -1.95 -5.41
N GLY A 188 -4.38 -2.72 -6.02
CA GLY A 188 -5.39 -3.51 -5.33
C GLY A 188 -6.58 -3.79 -6.23
N SER A 189 -7.41 -4.76 -5.86
CA SER A 189 -8.59 -5.13 -6.65
C SER A 189 -9.56 -3.96 -6.89
N ALA A 190 -10.49 -4.13 -7.83
CA ALA A 190 -11.51 -3.14 -8.12
C ALA A 190 -12.34 -2.79 -6.87
N GLY A 191 -12.65 -1.51 -6.70
CA GLY A 191 -13.53 -1.06 -5.63
C GLY A 191 -12.94 -1.08 -4.22
N LEU A 192 -11.61 -1.02 -4.07
CA LEU A 192 -10.96 -0.94 -2.75
C LEU A 192 -10.55 0.47 -2.31
N GLY A 193 -10.85 1.51 -3.11
CA GLY A 193 -10.59 2.91 -2.73
C GLY A 193 -9.35 3.55 -3.36
N LYS A 194 -8.70 2.92 -4.34
CA LYS A 194 -7.56 3.49 -5.08
C LYS A 194 -7.87 4.87 -5.68
N THR A 195 -8.95 4.97 -6.45
CA THR A 195 -9.44 6.23 -7.03
C THR A 195 -9.72 7.26 -5.94
N HIS A 196 -10.31 6.85 -4.81
CA HIS A 196 -10.54 7.75 -3.67
C HIS A 196 -9.23 8.33 -3.14
N LEU A 197 -8.21 7.50 -2.91
CA LEU A 197 -6.88 7.97 -2.47
C LEU A 197 -6.24 8.93 -3.47
N LEU A 198 -6.32 8.65 -4.79
CA LEU A 198 -5.80 9.56 -5.82
C LEU A 198 -6.48 10.92 -5.74
N HIS A 199 -7.81 10.95 -5.67
CA HIS A 199 -8.55 12.21 -5.54
C HIS A 199 -8.27 12.92 -4.22
N ALA A 200 -8.14 12.18 -3.11
CA ALA A 200 -7.82 12.75 -1.80
C ALA A 200 -6.45 13.46 -1.81
N ILE A 201 -5.43 12.84 -2.42
CA ILE A 201 -4.13 13.48 -2.64
C ILE A 201 -4.30 14.76 -3.46
N GLY A 202 -5.00 14.66 -4.60
CA GLY A 202 -5.19 15.81 -5.48
C GLY A 202 -5.93 16.97 -4.83
N TYR A 203 -6.99 16.66 -4.06
CA TYR A 203 -7.78 17.65 -3.35
C TYR A 203 -6.96 18.32 -2.24
N TYR A 204 -6.25 17.53 -1.44
CA TYR A 204 -5.37 18.04 -0.38
C TYR A 204 -4.31 18.98 -0.95
N VAL A 205 -3.63 18.59 -2.03
CA VAL A 205 -2.60 19.42 -2.67
C VAL A 205 -3.21 20.69 -3.23
N HIS A 206 -4.36 20.61 -3.90
CA HIS A 206 -5.04 21.78 -4.44
C HIS A 206 -5.44 22.79 -3.35
N GLU A 207 -5.86 22.30 -2.18
CA GLU A 207 -6.27 23.14 -1.05
C GLU A 207 -5.07 23.78 -0.33
N HIS A 208 -4.00 23.02 -0.10
CA HIS A 208 -2.84 23.46 0.70
C HIS A 208 -1.72 24.12 -0.13
N TYR A 209 -1.66 23.82 -1.43
CA TYR A 209 -0.68 24.36 -2.37
C TYR A 209 -1.37 24.97 -3.60
N PRO A 210 -2.04 26.14 -3.47
CA PRO A 210 -2.83 26.73 -4.55
C PRO A 210 -2.03 27.11 -5.81
N ASP A 211 -0.72 27.24 -5.68
CA ASP A 211 0.19 27.57 -6.79
C ASP A 211 0.64 26.34 -7.59
N LEU A 212 0.35 25.11 -7.14
CA LEU A 212 0.70 23.89 -7.84
C LEU A 212 -0.39 23.44 -8.81
N GLU A 213 -0.01 23.09 -10.03
CA GLU A 213 -0.93 22.54 -11.03
C GLU A 213 -1.12 21.04 -10.82
N VAL A 214 -2.31 20.67 -10.33
CA VAL A 214 -2.72 19.28 -10.09
C VAL A 214 -3.57 18.77 -11.25
N ARG A 215 -3.26 17.57 -11.76
CA ARG A 215 -4.03 16.93 -12.84
C ARG A 215 -4.36 15.49 -12.51
N TYR A 216 -5.66 15.19 -12.45
CA TYR A 216 -6.18 13.83 -12.41
C TYR A 216 -6.61 13.37 -13.79
N ILE A 217 -6.28 12.12 -14.14
CA ILE A 217 -6.70 11.49 -15.38
C ILE A 217 -6.79 9.98 -15.27
N SER A 218 -7.75 9.35 -15.97
CA SER A 218 -7.75 7.91 -16.20
C SER A 218 -6.90 7.55 -17.41
N THR A 219 -6.31 6.36 -17.41
CA THR A 219 -5.54 5.88 -18.55
C THR A 219 -6.35 5.85 -19.86
N GLU A 220 -7.66 5.61 -19.79
CA GLU A 220 -8.55 5.67 -20.95
C GLU A 220 -8.71 7.08 -21.51
N THR A 221 -8.91 8.09 -20.65
CA THR A 221 -8.96 9.49 -21.09
C THR A 221 -7.62 9.93 -21.69
N PHE A 222 -6.50 9.51 -21.09
CA PHE A 222 -5.17 9.78 -21.61
C PHE A 222 -4.98 9.18 -23.02
N LEU A 223 -5.47 7.94 -23.25
CA LEU A 223 -5.46 7.31 -24.56
C LEU A 223 -6.30 8.08 -25.59
N ASN A 224 -7.54 8.43 -25.24
CA ASN A 224 -8.44 9.13 -26.15
C ASN A 224 -7.84 10.49 -26.58
N GLU A 225 -7.31 11.24 -25.62
CA GLU A 225 -6.66 12.53 -25.91
C GLU A 225 -5.36 12.39 -26.71
N TYR A 226 -4.62 11.29 -26.51
CA TYR A 226 -3.45 10.98 -27.30
C TYR A 226 -3.83 10.72 -28.77
N VAL A 227 -4.85 9.89 -29.00
CA VAL A 227 -5.37 9.56 -30.35
C VAL A 227 -5.91 10.81 -31.03
N ASP A 228 -6.69 11.64 -30.33
CA ASP A 228 -7.21 12.90 -30.87
C ASP A 228 -6.09 13.89 -31.20
N GLY A 229 -5.05 13.93 -30.37
CA GLY A 229 -3.87 14.76 -30.59
C GLY A 229 -3.10 14.38 -31.85
N ILE A 230 -2.98 13.08 -32.13
CA ILE A 230 -2.41 12.58 -33.40
C ILE A 230 -3.31 12.99 -34.57
N ARG A 231 -4.61 12.68 -34.48
CA ARG A 231 -5.57 12.88 -35.57
C ARG A 231 -5.69 14.35 -35.99
N ASN A 232 -5.66 15.26 -35.01
CA ASN A 232 -5.85 16.69 -35.22
C ASN A 232 -4.51 17.46 -35.30
N ASN A 233 -3.37 16.77 -35.29
CA ASN A 233 -2.03 17.37 -35.29
C ASN A 233 -1.81 18.38 -34.14
N THR A 234 -2.37 18.09 -32.96
CA THR A 234 -2.30 18.93 -31.74
C THR A 234 -1.42 18.32 -30.66
N MET A 235 -0.44 17.49 -31.04
CA MET A 235 0.42 16.78 -30.07
C MET A 235 1.23 17.69 -29.16
N THR A 236 1.59 18.88 -29.61
CA THR A 236 2.25 19.88 -28.75
C THR A 236 1.35 20.30 -27.59
N ALA A 237 0.05 20.49 -27.84
CA ALA A 237 -0.91 20.87 -26.80
C ALA A 237 -1.14 19.74 -25.79
N PHE A 238 -1.20 18.49 -26.27
CA PHE A 238 -1.26 17.31 -25.41
C PHE A 238 -0.02 17.22 -24.50
N LYS A 239 1.19 17.35 -25.07
CA LYS A 239 2.44 17.31 -24.29
C LYS A 239 2.47 18.40 -23.24
N ARG A 240 2.07 19.63 -23.62
CA ARG A 240 1.94 20.75 -22.70
C ARG A 240 1.02 20.41 -21.53
N LYS A 241 -0.18 19.94 -21.84
CA LYS A 241 -1.21 19.54 -20.86
C LYS A 241 -0.73 18.49 -19.85
N TYR A 242 0.15 17.57 -20.23
CA TYR A 242 0.59 16.50 -19.31
C TYR A 242 1.99 16.68 -18.74
N ARG A 243 2.79 17.61 -19.27
CA ARG A 243 4.17 17.84 -18.81
C ARG A 243 4.35 19.18 -18.09
N GLU A 244 3.45 20.13 -18.29
CA GLU A 244 3.39 21.38 -17.50
C GLU A 244 2.44 21.20 -16.30
N VAL A 245 2.72 20.20 -15.46
CA VAL A 245 1.98 19.99 -14.20
C VAL A 245 2.96 19.79 -13.05
N ASP A 246 2.51 20.09 -11.84
CA ASP A 246 3.27 19.85 -10.62
C ASP A 246 2.95 18.48 -10.01
N VAL A 247 1.71 18.04 -10.15
CA VAL A 247 1.23 16.74 -9.68
C VAL A 247 0.40 16.05 -10.75
N LEU A 248 0.83 14.86 -11.17
CA LEU A 248 0.10 14.00 -12.11
C LEU A 248 -0.45 12.76 -11.39
N LEU A 249 -1.77 12.61 -11.40
CA LEU A 249 -2.50 11.48 -10.82
C LEU A 249 -3.08 10.65 -11.96
N ILE A 250 -2.61 9.41 -12.13
CA ILE A 250 -3.06 8.51 -13.20
C ILE A 250 -3.78 7.32 -12.60
N ASP A 251 -5.06 7.19 -12.93
CA ASP A 251 -5.89 6.07 -12.50
C ASP A 251 -5.84 4.91 -13.51
N ASP A 252 -5.91 3.69 -12.98
CA ASP A 252 -6.04 2.44 -13.72
C ASP A 252 -5.00 2.23 -14.85
N ILE A 253 -3.70 2.32 -14.51
CA ILE A 253 -2.57 2.18 -15.46
C ILE A 253 -2.57 0.86 -16.25
N GLN A 254 -3.24 -0.17 -15.75
CA GLN A 254 -3.38 -1.46 -16.45
C GLN A 254 -4.03 -1.32 -17.84
N PHE A 255 -4.81 -0.27 -18.09
CA PHE A 255 -5.40 -0.04 -19.41
C PHE A 255 -4.39 0.38 -20.49
N MET A 256 -3.11 0.61 -20.13
CA MET A 256 -2.01 0.76 -21.10
C MET A 256 -1.58 -0.57 -21.73
N GLN A 257 -2.07 -1.71 -21.22
CA GLN A 257 -1.80 -3.04 -21.75
C GLN A 257 -2.07 -3.10 -23.26
N GLY A 258 -1.05 -3.49 -24.02
CA GLY A 258 -1.12 -3.65 -25.48
C GLY A 258 -1.25 -2.35 -26.27
N LYS A 259 -1.01 -1.19 -25.64
CA LYS A 259 -1.05 0.13 -26.28
C LYS A 259 0.36 0.72 -26.41
N GLU A 260 1.21 0.13 -27.27
CA GLU A 260 2.64 0.48 -27.39
C GLU A 260 2.88 1.98 -27.59
N GLY A 261 2.20 2.62 -28.55
CA GLY A 261 2.34 4.06 -28.78
C GLY A 261 1.94 4.92 -27.58
N LEU A 262 0.96 4.47 -26.77
CA LEU A 262 0.58 5.15 -25.54
C LEU A 262 1.64 4.97 -24.44
N GLN A 263 2.18 3.76 -24.31
CA GLN A 263 3.24 3.45 -23.35
C GLN A 263 4.49 4.28 -23.63
N GLU A 264 4.87 4.45 -24.90
CA GLU A 264 5.98 5.30 -25.30
C GLU A 264 5.76 6.77 -24.93
N GLU A 265 4.61 7.35 -25.30
CA GLU A 265 4.30 8.75 -24.96
C GLU A 265 4.20 8.95 -23.44
N PHE A 266 3.65 7.97 -22.72
CA PHE A 266 3.63 8.01 -21.26
C PHE A 266 5.03 7.93 -20.66
N PHE A 267 5.91 7.08 -21.17
CA PHE A 267 7.31 7.00 -20.73
C PHE A 267 8.03 8.34 -20.84
N HIS A 268 7.82 9.08 -21.95
CA HIS A 268 8.39 10.42 -22.10
C HIS A 268 7.79 11.44 -21.14
N THR A 269 6.47 11.40 -20.94
CA THR A 269 5.77 12.26 -19.98
C THR A 269 6.27 12.02 -18.56
N PHE A 270 6.38 10.75 -18.18
CA PHE A 270 6.90 10.32 -16.90
C PHE A 270 8.32 10.82 -16.64
N ASN A 271 9.24 10.65 -17.60
CA ASN A 271 10.62 11.12 -17.44
C ASN A 271 10.73 12.65 -17.36
N SER A 272 9.91 13.37 -18.12
CA SER A 272 9.86 14.83 -18.10
C SER A 272 9.45 15.35 -16.72
N LEU A 273 8.40 14.77 -16.15
CA LEU A 273 7.88 15.16 -14.84
C LEU A 273 8.83 14.75 -13.72
N HIS A 274 9.28 13.51 -13.73
CA HIS A 274 10.17 13.00 -12.69
C HIS A 274 11.52 13.74 -12.67
N GLY A 275 12.12 13.99 -13.85
CA GLY A 275 13.36 14.75 -13.95
C GLY A 275 13.25 16.20 -13.49
N ALA A 276 12.04 16.76 -13.48
CA ALA A 276 11.73 18.09 -12.94
C ALA A 276 11.21 18.05 -11.49
N ASN A 277 11.37 16.91 -10.79
CA ASN A 277 10.87 16.66 -9.44
C ASN A 277 9.36 16.93 -9.26
N LYS A 278 8.57 16.75 -10.33
CA LYS A 278 7.11 16.81 -10.28
C LYS A 278 6.56 15.49 -9.74
N GLN A 279 5.51 15.56 -8.94
CA GLN A 279 4.96 14.37 -8.30
C GLN A 279 4.16 13.52 -9.29
N ILE A 280 4.39 12.21 -9.26
CA ILE A 280 3.61 11.24 -10.04
C ILE A 280 2.96 10.25 -9.07
N ILE A 281 1.65 10.06 -9.18
CA ILE A 281 0.91 9.00 -8.47
C ILE A 281 0.18 8.15 -9.50
N ILE A 282 0.28 6.84 -9.35
CA ILE A 282 -0.25 5.85 -10.27
C ILE A 282 -1.11 4.87 -9.48
N SER A 283 -2.29 4.56 -10.02
CA SER A 283 -3.16 3.51 -9.51
C SER A 283 -3.19 2.31 -10.47
N SER A 284 -3.31 1.10 -9.92
CA SER A 284 -3.51 -0.11 -10.72
C SER A 284 -4.35 -1.19 -10.04
N ASP A 285 -4.97 -2.08 -10.83
CA ASP A 285 -5.59 -3.31 -10.31
C ASP A 285 -4.56 -4.38 -9.90
N ARG A 286 -3.29 -4.22 -10.28
CA ARG A 286 -2.23 -5.20 -10.05
C ARG A 286 -0.85 -4.56 -9.94
N VAL A 287 0.14 -5.32 -9.50
CA VAL A 287 1.54 -4.87 -9.44
C VAL A 287 2.13 -4.65 -10.84
N PRO A 288 3.16 -3.80 -11.00
CA PRO A 288 3.76 -3.50 -12.32
C PRO A 288 4.16 -4.74 -13.13
N ASP A 289 4.72 -5.76 -12.47
CA ASP A 289 5.18 -6.98 -13.13
C ASP A 289 4.03 -7.88 -13.60
N ALA A 290 2.83 -7.71 -13.04
CA ALA A 290 1.64 -8.44 -13.41
C ALA A 290 0.83 -7.76 -14.54
N ILE A 291 1.24 -6.57 -15.00
CA ILE A 291 0.64 -5.89 -16.15
C ILE A 291 1.20 -6.53 -17.43
N PRO A 292 0.37 -7.29 -18.18
CA PRO A 292 0.82 -7.91 -19.42
C PRO A 292 1.22 -6.84 -20.43
N THR A 293 2.19 -7.16 -21.28
CA THR A 293 2.66 -6.30 -22.38
C THR A 293 3.05 -4.86 -21.99
N LEU A 294 3.27 -4.59 -20.69
CA LEU A 294 3.91 -3.38 -20.22
C LEU A 294 5.41 -3.45 -20.49
N GLU A 295 5.98 -2.40 -21.07
CA GLU A 295 7.41 -2.35 -21.35
C GLU A 295 8.28 -2.39 -20.07
N ASP A 296 9.41 -3.10 -20.13
CA ASP A 296 10.30 -3.26 -18.97
C ASP A 296 10.84 -1.94 -18.42
N ARG A 297 11.03 -0.94 -19.31
CA ARG A 297 11.45 0.40 -18.89
C ARG A 297 10.40 1.08 -18.00
N LEU A 298 9.11 0.94 -18.31
CA LEU A 298 8.04 1.47 -17.47
C LEU A 298 7.92 0.68 -16.16
N ARG A 299 8.06 -0.65 -16.19
CA ARG A 299 8.11 -1.45 -14.94
C ARG A 299 9.24 -0.98 -14.03
N GLY A 300 10.43 -0.74 -14.57
CA GLY A 300 11.55 -0.16 -13.83
C GLY A 300 11.22 1.20 -13.23
N ARG A 301 10.56 2.08 -13.99
CA ARG A 301 10.06 3.38 -13.53
C ARG A 301 8.91 3.30 -12.52
N PHE A 302 8.19 2.20 -12.41
CA PHE A 302 7.17 2.08 -11.37
C PHE A 302 7.77 1.57 -10.06
N ARG A 303 8.78 0.69 -10.15
CA ARG A 303 9.44 0.08 -8.98
C ARG A 303 10.43 0.98 -8.24
N TRP A 304 10.99 2.00 -8.87
CA TRP A 304 11.94 2.90 -8.19
C TRP A 304 11.30 3.83 -7.15
N GLY A 305 9.96 3.88 -7.10
CA GLY A 305 9.19 4.66 -6.15
C GLY A 305 8.66 3.80 -4.99
N LEU A 306 7.61 4.28 -4.32
CA LEU A 306 6.92 3.48 -3.31
C LEU A 306 5.77 2.69 -3.95
N ILE A 307 5.74 1.38 -3.72
CA ILE A 307 4.62 0.52 -4.08
C ILE A 307 3.86 0.15 -2.81
N THR A 308 2.56 0.37 -2.81
CA THR A 308 1.67 0.08 -1.68
C THR A 308 0.37 -0.56 -2.16
N ASP A 309 -0.21 -1.41 -1.33
CA ASP A 309 -1.41 -2.15 -1.63
C ASP A 309 -2.62 -1.71 -0.79
N VAL A 310 -3.80 -1.79 -1.39
CA VAL A 310 -5.07 -1.65 -0.69
C VAL A 310 -5.77 -2.99 -0.73
N GLN A 311 -6.01 -3.55 0.46
CA GLN A 311 -6.62 -4.86 0.62
C GLN A 311 -8.10 -4.76 1.01
N PRO A 312 -8.90 -5.82 0.76
CA PRO A 312 -10.29 -5.87 1.19
C PRO A 312 -10.44 -5.54 2.69
N PRO A 313 -11.37 -4.66 3.07
CA PRO A 313 -11.58 -4.27 4.46
C PRO A 313 -12.13 -5.42 5.31
N ASP A 314 -11.74 -5.47 6.58
CA ASP A 314 -12.33 -6.34 7.58
C ASP A 314 -13.76 -5.90 7.96
N MET A 315 -14.44 -6.70 8.79
CA MET A 315 -15.83 -6.45 9.18
C MET A 315 -16.01 -5.08 9.86
N GLU A 316 -15.08 -4.73 10.74
CA GLU A 316 -15.09 -3.47 11.49
C GLU A 316 -14.96 -2.28 10.53
N THR A 317 -14.00 -2.33 9.61
CA THR A 317 -13.79 -1.29 8.60
C THR A 317 -14.98 -1.19 7.66
N ARG A 318 -15.58 -2.31 7.22
CA ARG A 318 -16.80 -2.29 6.39
C ARG A 318 -17.97 -1.63 7.09
N LEU A 319 -18.19 -1.95 8.36
CA LEU A 319 -19.25 -1.34 9.16
C LEU A 319 -19.02 0.17 9.34
N ALA A 320 -17.78 0.59 9.59
CA ALA A 320 -17.41 2.00 9.68
C ALA A 320 -17.61 2.74 8.34
N ILE A 321 -17.28 2.13 7.20
CA ILE A 321 -17.57 2.68 5.86
C ILE A 321 -19.07 2.90 5.68
N LEU A 322 -19.88 1.89 5.99
CA LEU A 322 -21.34 1.98 5.86
C LEU A 322 -21.95 3.06 6.76
N ARG A 323 -21.49 3.16 8.02
CA ARG A 323 -21.94 4.20 8.96
C ARG A 323 -21.62 5.59 8.46
N ASN A 324 -20.35 5.83 8.09
CA ASN A 324 -19.91 7.13 7.56
C ASN A 324 -20.70 7.51 6.29
N LYS A 325 -20.96 6.53 5.42
CA LYS A 325 -21.77 6.72 4.21
C LYS A 325 -23.22 7.10 4.54
N ALA A 326 -23.86 6.39 5.47
CA ALA A 326 -25.24 6.66 5.89
C ALA A 326 -25.39 8.03 6.56
N GLU A 327 -24.46 8.39 7.45
CA GLU A 327 -24.44 9.70 8.12
C GLU A 327 -24.27 10.84 7.11
N ARG A 328 -23.31 10.72 6.18
CA ARG A 328 -23.06 11.73 5.15
C ARG A 328 -24.25 11.93 4.23
N ASP A 329 -24.92 10.85 3.87
CA ASP A 329 -26.08 10.88 2.98
C ASP A 329 -27.39 11.21 3.75
N GLY A 330 -27.32 11.42 5.08
CA GLY A 330 -28.48 11.75 5.92
C GLY A 330 -29.53 10.65 5.98
N THR A 331 -29.10 9.40 5.84
CA THR A 331 -30.00 8.25 5.72
C THR A 331 -30.23 7.60 7.08
N ASP A 332 -31.50 7.52 7.48
CA ASP A 332 -31.90 6.84 8.71
C ASP A 332 -31.99 5.32 8.46
N ILE A 333 -31.06 4.58 9.06
CA ILE A 333 -30.95 3.12 8.93
C ILE A 333 -30.43 2.52 10.22
N SER A 334 -31.02 1.40 10.65
CA SER A 334 -30.65 0.76 11.92
C SER A 334 -29.27 0.09 11.83
N SER A 335 -28.59 0.01 12.99
CA SER A 335 -27.28 -0.64 13.10
C SER A 335 -27.33 -2.11 12.67
N ASP A 336 -28.41 -2.82 12.98
CA ASP A 336 -28.59 -4.22 12.64
C ASP A 336 -28.59 -4.45 11.12
N VAL A 337 -29.15 -3.51 10.35
CA VAL A 337 -29.14 -3.60 8.88
C VAL A 337 -27.75 -3.32 8.32
N LEU A 338 -27.02 -2.35 8.89
CA LEU A 338 -25.64 -2.08 8.49
C LEU A 338 -24.74 -3.27 8.79
N GLU A 339 -24.89 -3.89 9.95
CA GLU A 339 -24.17 -5.10 10.34
C GLU A 339 -24.52 -6.29 9.43
N PHE A 340 -25.80 -6.44 9.08
CA PHE A 340 -26.23 -7.43 8.10
C PHE A 340 -25.54 -7.23 6.75
N ILE A 341 -25.54 -6.00 6.21
CA ILE A 341 -24.90 -5.69 4.92
C ILE A 341 -23.39 -5.96 5.00
N ALA A 342 -22.71 -5.46 6.04
CA ALA A 342 -21.27 -5.63 6.21
C ALA A 342 -20.85 -7.10 6.40
N SER A 343 -21.69 -7.93 7.03
CA SER A 343 -21.41 -9.35 7.23
C SER A 343 -21.50 -10.16 5.94
N ASN A 344 -22.36 -9.74 5.01
CA ASN A 344 -22.68 -10.53 3.83
C ASN A 344 -22.08 -9.99 2.52
N VAL A 345 -21.70 -8.70 2.46
CA VAL A 345 -21.06 -8.09 1.30
C VAL A 345 -19.58 -7.87 1.61
N THR A 346 -18.76 -8.85 1.26
CA THR A 346 -17.34 -8.92 1.63
C THR A 346 -16.37 -8.70 0.47
N SER A 347 -16.89 -8.61 -0.76
CA SER A 347 -16.14 -8.58 -2.02
C SER A 347 -15.33 -7.29 -2.22
N ASN A 348 -16.00 -6.13 -2.27
CA ASN A 348 -15.38 -4.82 -2.45
C ASN A 348 -16.28 -3.70 -1.92
N ILE A 349 -15.70 -2.51 -1.71
CA ILE A 349 -16.37 -1.36 -1.11
C ILE A 349 -17.48 -0.82 -2.03
N ARG A 350 -17.33 -0.90 -3.36
CA ARG A 350 -18.37 -0.44 -4.30
C ARG A 350 -19.63 -1.29 -4.20
N GLU A 351 -19.50 -2.60 -4.07
CA GLU A 351 -20.64 -3.49 -3.83
C GLU A 351 -21.27 -3.25 -2.45
N LEU A 352 -20.44 -3.01 -1.44
CA LEU A 352 -20.88 -2.68 -0.08
C LEU A 352 -21.74 -1.40 -0.05
N GLU A 353 -21.23 -0.31 -0.61
CA GLU A 353 -21.97 0.96 -0.72
C GLU A 353 -23.17 0.81 -1.66
N GLY A 354 -23.05 0.04 -2.74
CA GLY A 354 -24.15 -0.25 -3.66
C GLY A 354 -25.31 -1.00 -3.00
N ALA A 355 -25.01 -1.92 -2.07
CA ALA A 355 -26.01 -2.61 -1.28
C ALA A 355 -26.76 -1.64 -0.36
N LEU A 356 -26.05 -0.75 0.33
CA LEU A 356 -26.66 0.31 1.15
C LEU A 356 -27.56 1.22 0.32
N ILE A 357 -27.07 1.71 -0.81
CA ILE A 357 -27.84 2.56 -1.73
C ILE A 357 -29.10 1.85 -2.21
N ARG A 358 -29.00 0.57 -2.58
CA ARG A 358 -30.15 -0.21 -3.05
C ARG A 358 -31.24 -0.31 -1.98
N VAL A 359 -30.87 -0.69 -0.76
CA VAL A 359 -31.81 -0.87 0.36
C VAL A 359 -32.48 0.45 0.72
N THR A 360 -31.69 1.52 0.83
CA THR A 360 -32.17 2.85 1.25
C THR A 360 -33.00 3.53 0.17
N ALA A 361 -32.62 3.41 -1.11
CA ALA A 361 -33.41 3.90 -2.23
C ALA A 361 -34.77 3.19 -2.32
N TYR A 362 -34.81 1.86 -2.14
CA TYR A 362 -36.08 1.12 -2.16
C TYR A 362 -37.01 1.56 -1.02
N ALA A 363 -36.49 1.68 0.20
CA ALA A 363 -37.26 2.17 1.34
C ALA A 363 -37.79 3.60 1.12
N SER A 364 -36.96 4.50 0.61
CA SER A 364 -37.36 5.87 0.30
C SER A 364 -38.45 5.94 -0.77
N LEU A 365 -38.32 5.18 -1.86
CA LEU A 365 -39.30 5.16 -2.95
C LEU A 365 -40.65 4.57 -2.53
N ASN A 366 -40.65 3.55 -1.66
CA ASN A 366 -41.87 2.91 -1.17
C ASN A 366 -42.40 3.50 0.14
N ARG A 367 -41.68 4.48 0.72
CA ARG A 367 -41.99 5.10 2.02
C ARG A 367 -42.17 4.10 3.15
N ILE A 368 -41.30 3.09 3.18
CA ILE A 368 -41.25 2.08 4.24
C ILE A 368 -39.97 2.22 5.04
N THR A 369 -39.99 1.78 6.29
CA THR A 369 -38.80 1.70 7.14
C THR A 369 -37.89 0.56 6.68
N VAL A 370 -36.58 0.77 6.76
CA VAL A 370 -35.62 -0.30 6.47
C VAL A 370 -35.52 -1.25 7.65
N ASP A 371 -35.73 -2.54 7.41
CA ASP A 371 -35.44 -3.61 8.35
C ASP A 371 -34.54 -4.69 7.71
N VAL A 372 -34.09 -5.64 8.53
CA VAL A 372 -33.15 -6.70 8.11
C VAL A 372 -33.80 -7.65 7.10
N ASP A 373 -35.11 -7.89 7.20
CA ASP A 373 -35.81 -8.82 6.32
C ASP A 373 -36.02 -8.23 4.91
N LEU A 374 -36.31 -6.94 4.82
CA LEU A 374 -36.28 -6.19 3.58
C LEU A 374 -34.90 -6.25 2.94
N ALA A 375 -33.83 -6.02 3.72
CA ALA A 375 -32.47 -6.09 3.23
C ALA A 375 -32.11 -7.48 2.69
N LYS A 376 -32.49 -8.58 3.38
CA LYS A 376 -32.32 -9.96 2.90
C LYS A 376 -33.01 -10.18 1.55
N ASN A 377 -34.26 -9.74 1.43
CA ASN A 377 -35.04 -9.92 0.20
C ASN A 377 -34.40 -9.19 -0.99
N LEU A 378 -34.02 -7.91 -0.81
CA LEU A 378 -33.45 -7.06 -1.86
C LEU A 378 -32.01 -7.43 -2.26
N LEU A 379 -31.25 -8.03 -1.34
CA LEU A 379 -29.84 -8.37 -1.55
C LEU A 379 -29.64 -9.85 -1.91
N SER A 380 -30.68 -10.68 -1.91
CA SER A 380 -30.65 -12.12 -2.23
C SER A 380 -29.78 -12.51 -3.44
N GLU A 381 -29.81 -11.74 -4.53
CA GLU A 381 -28.96 -11.97 -5.71
C GLU A 381 -27.47 -11.68 -5.48
N LEU A 382 -27.15 -10.67 -4.67
CA LEU A 382 -25.76 -10.38 -4.28
C LEU A 382 -25.26 -11.43 -3.30
N LEU A 383 -26.13 -11.87 -2.40
CA LEU A 383 -25.86 -12.94 -1.44
C LEU A 383 -25.61 -14.29 -2.13
N THR A 384 -26.33 -14.60 -3.21
CA THR A 384 -26.14 -15.87 -3.95
C THR A 384 -24.87 -15.90 -4.80
N LYS A 385 -24.32 -14.74 -5.19
CA LYS A 385 -23.00 -14.64 -5.84
C LYS A 385 -21.84 -14.75 -4.85
N ASN A 386 -22.01 -14.25 -3.63
CA ASN A 386 -21.02 -14.31 -2.55
C ASN A 386 -21.17 -15.53 -1.63
N ALA A 387 -22.25 -16.31 -1.78
CA ALA A 387 -22.37 -17.63 -1.20
C ALA A 387 -21.35 -18.54 -1.90
N VAL A 388 -20.13 -18.54 -1.39
CA VAL A 388 -19.18 -19.63 -1.60
C VAL A 388 -19.96 -20.90 -1.27
N LYS A 389 -20.40 -21.64 -2.29
CA LYS A 389 -20.86 -23.00 -2.04
C LYS A 389 -19.72 -23.67 -1.28
N PRO A 390 -19.96 -24.21 -0.07
CA PRO A 390 -18.89 -24.83 0.69
C PRO A 390 -18.24 -25.88 -0.21
N ARG A 391 -16.99 -25.63 -0.59
CA ARG A 391 -16.22 -26.52 -1.46
C ARG A 391 -16.08 -27.83 -0.71
N THR A 392 -16.69 -28.90 -1.22
CA THR A 392 -16.63 -30.17 -0.51
C THR A 392 -15.22 -30.74 -0.61
N ASN A 393 -14.84 -31.61 0.34
CA ASN A 393 -13.53 -32.25 0.34
C ASN A 393 -13.28 -33.04 -0.96
N GLU A 394 -14.34 -33.57 -1.58
CA GLU A 394 -14.31 -34.28 -2.85
C GLU A 394 -14.06 -33.35 -4.03
N GLN A 395 -14.63 -32.13 -4.01
CA GLN A 395 -14.39 -31.10 -5.02
C GLN A 395 -12.94 -30.60 -4.94
N LEU A 396 -12.45 -30.33 -3.71
CA LEU A 396 -11.05 -29.98 -3.46
C LEU A 396 -10.10 -31.06 -4.01
N LEU A 397 -10.37 -32.33 -3.73
CA LEU A 397 -9.55 -33.44 -4.25
C LEU A 397 -9.57 -33.49 -5.78
N LYS A 398 -10.73 -33.26 -6.41
CA LYS A 398 -10.87 -33.26 -7.87
C LYS A 398 -10.01 -32.19 -8.52
N GLU A 399 -10.09 -30.97 -8.01
CA GLU A 399 -9.32 -29.85 -8.58
C GLU A 399 -7.80 -30.02 -8.36
N ILE A 400 -7.40 -30.56 -7.21
CA ILE A 400 -5.99 -30.91 -6.96
C ILE A 400 -5.54 -31.99 -7.94
N ALA A 401 -6.38 -33.01 -8.20
CA ALA A 401 -6.09 -34.10 -9.12
C ALA A 401 -5.85 -33.59 -10.55
N ASP A 402 -6.76 -32.76 -11.04
CA ASP A 402 -6.69 -32.11 -12.35
C ASP A 402 -5.39 -31.28 -12.48
N PHE A 403 -5.00 -30.56 -11.41
CA PHE A 403 -3.78 -29.77 -11.40
C PHE A 403 -2.50 -30.62 -11.47
N VAL A 404 -2.46 -31.74 -10.75
CA VAL A 404 -1.28 -32.65 -10.78
C VAL A 404 -1.28 -33.57 -12.00
N GLY A 405 -2.27 -33.46 -12.89
CA GLY A 405 -2.34 -34.18 -14.16
C GLY A 405 -2.81 -35.64 -14.04
N PHE A 406 -3.55 -35.99 -12.99
CA PHE A 406 -4.07 -37.35 -12.77
C PHE A 406 -5.56 -37.34 -12.45
N SER A 407 -6.27 -38.42 -12.77
CA SER A 407 -7.68 -38.54 -12.37
C SER A 407 -7.80 -38.78 -10.85
N VAL A 408 -8.96 -38.44 -10.28
CA VAL A 408 -9.27 -38.77 -8.88
C VAL A 408 -9.18 -40.27 -8.62
N GLU A 409 -9.56 -41.09 -9.59
CA GLU A 409 -9.48 -42.55 -9.50
C GLU A 409 -8.03 -43.04 -9.43
N ASP A 410 -7.12 -42.43 -10.21
CA ASP A 410 -5.69 -42.75 -10.15
C ASP A 410 -5.08 -42.38 -8.79
N ILE A 411 -5.45 -41.20 -8.28
CA ILE A 411 -4.97 -40.73 -6.98
C ILE A 411 -5.48 -41.63 -5.85
N LYS A 412 -6.73 -42.10 -5.89
CA LYS A 412 -7.28 -43.05 -4.91
C LYS A 412 -6.77 -44.49 -5.14
N GLY A 413 -6.44 -44.85 -6.38
CA GLY A 413 -6.09 -46.19 -6.81
C GLY A 413 -4.79 -46.72 -6.21
N LYS A 414 -4.54 -48.03 -6.37
CA LYS A 414 -3.42 -48.75 -5.73
C LYS A 414 -2.08 -48.65 -6.48
N SER A 415 -2.07 -48.01 -7.66
CA SER A 415 -0.88 -47.94 -8.51
C SER A 415 0.29 -47.22 -7.81
N ARG A 416 1.47 -47.82 -7.95
CA ARG A 416 2.74 -47.41 -7.33
C ARG A 416 3.73 -46.78 -8.33
N GLN A 417 3.26 -46.40 -9.52
CA GLN A 417 4.10 -45.68 -10.48
C GLN A 417 4.62 -44.37 -9.88
N ARG A 418 5.90 -44.08 -10.09
CA ARG A 418 6.62 -42.98 -9.43
C ARG A 418 5.98 -41.59 -9.64
N PRO A 419 5.51 -41.20 -10.85
CA PRO A 419 4.80 -39.94 -11.05
C PRO A 419 3.53 -39.85 -10.20
N LEU A 420 2.72 -40.91 -10.21
CA LEU A 420 1.46 -40.97 -9.49
C LEU A 420 1.65 -40.98 -7.96
N VAL A 421 2.65 -41.69 -7.46
CA VAL A 421 2.99 -41.68 -6.03
C VAL A 421 3.37 -40.28 -5.58
N THR A 422 4.14 -39.55 -6.39
CA THR A 422 4.54 -38.17 -6.09
C THR A 422 3.33 -37.24 -6.09
N ALA A 423 2.50 -37.29 -7.14
CA ALA A 423 1.26 -36.51 -7.23
C ALA A 423 0.32 -36.76 -6.04
N ARG A 424 0.17 -38.04 -5.63
CA ARG A 424 -0.63 -38.43 -4.46
C ARG A 424 -0.06 -37.87 -3.16
N GLN A 425 1.27 -37.92 -2.97
CA GLN A 425 1.92 -37.39 -1.78
C GLN A 425 1.78 -35.86 -1.69
N THR A 426 1.90 -35.17 -2.81
CA THR A 426 1.64 -33.73 -2.91
C THR A 426 0.18 -33.40 -2.60
N ALA A 427 -0.76 -34.15 -3.16
CA ALA A 427 -2.19 -33.93 -2.90
C ALA A 427 -2.55 -34.12 -1.41
N MET A 428 -2.01 -35.16 -0.75
CA MET A 428 -2.21 -35.38 0.69
C MET A 428 -1.65 -34.23 1.54
N TYR A 429 -0.49 -33.71 1.17
CA TYR A 429 0.10 -32.53 1.83
C TYR A 429 -0.77 -31.29 1.67
N VAL A 430 -1.18 -30.97 0.43
CA VAL A 430 -2.00 -29.80 0.14
C VAL A 430 -3.35 -29.87 0.86
N VAL A 431 -4.02 -31.02 0.86
CA VAL A 431 -5.28 -31.19 1.62
C VAL A 431 -5.06 -30.97 3.11
N ARG A 432 -3.93 -31.41 3.68
CA ARG A 432 -3.62 -31.20 5.09
C ARG A 432 -3.34 -29.73 5.44
N GLU A 433 -2.71 -28.98 4.54
CA GLU A 433 -2.44 -27.55 4.73
C GLU A 433 -3.70 -26.69 4.54
N LEU A 434 -4.64 -27.13 3.70
CA LEU A 434 -5.84 -26.35 3.35
C LEU A 434 -7.06 -26.70 4.19
N THR A 435 -7.05 -27.80 4.95
CA THR A 435 -8.22 -28.28 5.70
C THR A 435 -7.85 -28.75 7.10
N ASP A 436 -8.80 -28.68 8.02
CA ASP A 436 -8.65 -29.22 9.38
C ASP A 436 -8.85 -30.74 9.47
N LEU A 437 -8.88 -31.45 8.34
CA LEU A 437 -9.11 -32.90 8.30
C LEU A 437 -8.00 -33.65 9.03
N SER A 438 -8.38 -34.55 9.94
CA SER A 438 -7.44 -35.46 10.60
C SER A 438 -6.81 -36.45 9.62
N TYR A 439 -5.62 -36.98 9.93
CA TYR A 439 -4.95 -37.98 9.07
C TYR A 439 -5.86 -39.17 8.70
N PRO A 440 -6.68 -39.74 9.61
CA PRO A 440 -7.66 -40.76 9.24
C PRO A 440 -8.76 -40.27 8.27
N ALA A 441 -9.21 -39.01 8.41
CA ALA A 441 -10.20 -38.43 7.50
C ALA A 441 -9.62 -38.22 6.10
N ILE A 442 -8.38 -37.74 6.00
CA ILE A 442 -7.65 -37.66 4.74
C ILE A 442 -7.47 -39.07 4.15
N ALA A 443 -7.11 -40.06 4.96
CA ALA A 443 -6.92 -41.42 4.46
C ALA A 443 -8.20 -42.02 3.85
N ARG A 444 -9.38 -41.71 4.43
CA ARG A 444 -10.70 -42.05 3.85
C ARG A 444 -10.94 -41.33 2.53
N LEU A 445 -10.64 -40.04 2.46
CA LEU A 445 -10.76 -39.25 1.23
C LEU A 445 -9.89 -39.82 0.09
N PHE A 446 -8.73 -40.39 0.40
CA PHE A 446 -7.80 -40.99 -0.55
C PHE A 446 -8.00 -42.51 -0.76
N GLY A 447 -9.24 -42.99 -0.64
CA GLY A 447 -9.61 -44.38 -0.97
C GLY A 447 -9.45 -45.37 0.20
N GLY A 448 -9.56 -44.89 1.44
CA GLY A 448 -9.50 -45.75 2.63
C GLY A 448 -8.10 -46.33 2.90
N ARG A 449 -7.05 -45.56 2.64
CA ARG A 449 -5.66 -45.96 2.90
C ARG A 449 -5.35 -45.96 4.39
N ASP A 450 -4.21 -46.54 4.76
CA ASP A 450 -3.72 -46.43 6.14
C ASP A 450 -3.35 -44.97 6.45
N HIS A 451 -3.82 -44.45 7.58
CA HIS A 451 -3.50 -43.10 8.06
C HIS A 451 -1.99 -42.83 8.18
N THR A 452 -1.18 -43.85 8.50
CA THR A 452 0.28 -43.77 8.52
C THR A 452 0.87 -43.45 7.15
N THR A 453 0.21 -43.85 6.06
CA THR A 453 0.60 -43.50 4.69
C THR A 453 0.45 -42.00 4.43
N VAL A 454 -0.58 -41.38 5.02
CA VAL A 454 -0.79 -39.93 4.91
C VAL A 454 0.28 -39.18 5.71
N ILE A 455 0.57 -39.63 6.92
CA ILE A 455 1.64 -39.05 7.77
C ILE A 455 2.98 -39.06 7.02
N HIS A 456 3.38 -40.23 6.51
CA HIS A 456 4.61 -40.36 5.73
C HIS A 456 4.61 -39.52 4.45
N ALA A 457 3.47 -39.36 3.79
CA ALA A 457 3.35 -38.50 2.60
C ALA A 457 3.59 -37.04 2.95
N VAL A 458 2.97 -36.55 4.03
CA VAL A 458 3.10 -35.16 4.51
C VAL A 458 4.54 -34.86 4.94
N GLU A 459 5.14 -35.74 5.76
CA GLU A 459 6.53 -35.60 6.21
C GLU A 459 7.53 -35.61 5.05
N LYS A 460 7.35 -36.53 4.10
CA LYS A 460 8.22 -36.64 2.93
C LYS A 460 8.12 -35.41 2.04
N THR A 461 6.91 -34.92 1.77
CA THR A 461 6.69 -33.71 0.98
C THR A 461 7.32 -32.50 1.67
N ASN A 462 7.13 -32.34 2.99
CA ASN A 462 7.76 -31.30 3.79
C ASN A 462 9.30 -31.30 3.70
N ARG A 463 9.92 -32.49 3.71
CA ARG A 463 11.37 -32.60 3.52
C ARG A 463 11.81 -32.20 2.10
N VAL A 464 11.12 -32.72 1.08
CA VAL A 464 11.48 -32.44 -0.33
C VAL A 464 11.30 -30.96 -0.69
N ILE A 465 10.29 -30.29 -0.13
CA ILE A 465 10.07 -28.85 -0.28
C ILE A 465 11.28 -28.04 0.21
N LYS A 466 11.94 -28.45 1.30
CA LYS A 466 13.16 -27.79 1.81
C LYS A 466 14.39 -28.02 0.93
N GLU A 467 14.43 -29.16 0.25
CA GLU A 467 15.60 -29.57 -0.56
C GLU A 467 15.53 -29.10 -2.02
N LYS A 468 14.32 -28.92 -2.58
CA LYS A 468 14.11 -28.65 -4.02
C LYS A 468 13.21 -27.44 -4.27
N LYS A 469 13.83 -26.36 -4.76
CA LYS A 469 13.14 -25.10 -5.13
C LYS A 469 11.94 -25.31 -6.08
N GLN A 470 12.09 -26.16 -7.09
CA GLN A 470 11.00 -26.46 -8.04
C GLN A 470 9.75 -27.06 -7.36
N VAL A 471 9.94 -27.92 -6.36
CA VAL A 471 8.84 -28.54 -5.62
C VAL A 471 8.22 -27.53 -4.65
N TYR A 472 9.03 -26.68 -4.02
CA TYR A 472 8.54 -25.58 -3.20
C TYR A 472 7.64 -24.63 -3.98
N GLU A 473 8.06 -24.19 -5.17
CA GLU A 473 7.28 -23.29 -6.04
C GLU A 473 5.95 -23.94 -6.44
N GLN A 474 5.98 -25.18 -6.91
CA GLN A 474 4.78 -25.92 -7.33
C GLN A 474 3.78 -26.10 -6.17
N VAL A 475 4.25 -26.46 -4.97
CA VAL A 475 3.39 -26.64 -3.80
C VAL A 475 2.86 -25.32 -3.27
N THR A 476 3.68 -24.27 -3.26
CA THR A 476 3.26 -22.92 -2.82
C THR A 476 2.20 -22.36 -3.76
N GLU A 477 2.34 -22.56 -5.07
CA GLU A 477 1.35 -22.20 -6.07
C GLU A 477 0.03 -22.96 -5.84
N LEU A 478 0.09 -24.28 -5.61
CA LEU A 478 -1.06 -25.12 -5.26
C LEU A 478 -1.81 -24.62 -4.03
N VAL A 479 -1.08 -24.36 -2.93
CA VAL A 479 -1.66 -23.88 -1.67
C VAL A 479 -2.25 -22.48 -1.87
N LYS A 480 -1.55 -21.56 -2.54
CA LYS A 480 -2.06 -20.21 -2.79
C LYS A 480 -3.32 -20.22 -3.66
N LYS A 481 -3.33 -21.04 -4.72
CA LYS A 481 -4.47 -21.18 -5.64
C LYS A 481 -5.71 -21.68 -4.90
N PHE A 482 -5.56 -22.70 -4.07
CA PHE A 482 -6.70 -23.37 -3.42
C PHE A 482 -7.03 -22.87 -2.01
N LYS A 483 -6.24 -21.95 -1.44
CA LYS A 483 -6.57 -21.21 -0.20
C LYS A 483 -7.48 -20.00 -0.45
N THR A 484 -7.52 -19.51 -1.69
CA THR A 484 -8.24 -18.29 -2.09
C THR A 484 -9.52 -18.61 -2.89
N SER A 485 -9.86 -19.90 -3.04
CA SER A 485 -11.04 -20.43 -3.75
C SER A 485 -11.80 -21.38 -2.86
#